data_AF-A0A438D7X2-F1
#
_entry.id   AF-A0A438D7X2-F1
#
_cell.length_a   1.000
_cell.length_b   1.000
_cell.length_c   1.000
_cell.angle_alpha   90.00
_cell.angle_beta   90.00
_cell.angle_gamma   90.00
#
_symmetry.space_group_name_H-M   'P 1'
#
loop_
_entity.id
_entity.type
_entity.pdbx_description
1 polymer ?
#
loop_
_entity_poly.entity_id
_entity_poly.type
_entity_poly.pdbx_seq_one_letter_code
_entity_poly.pdbx_strand_id
1 'polypeptide(L)'
;MASTSSQYHKLDLVSHLFCTVYLIPISFCTMKWSPQDAMKAYLHTLQLSKIQYGQDCTLGTTKLIQPQCMEFLSALAAGNQAKVMVQVLSNEGVNPLTIALAVAAKHCGGRFICFLDQQQDIEDCTAQLSCYDLEDVVEFMHGNPCEVIIQLKNIDFAVIDCKFKDHLRLFQIIDVNPRGSIAVVTNLVRKGNGAGFGEVVREKRGIECVTLSIGEGMELTRIGVTCNHENKRFYVTSEN
;
A
#
# COMPACT_ATOMS: atom_id res chain seq x y z
N MET A 1 15.42 12.95 26.69
CA MET A 1 14.27 13.83 26.36
C MET A 1 14.03 14.05 24.85
N ALA A 2 14.79 13.41 23.95
CA ALA A 2 14.60 13.56 22.49
C ALA A 2 13.70 12.48 21.84
N SER A 3 13.28 11.44 22.57
CA SER A 3 12.52 10.30 22.00
C SER A 3 11.02 10.56 21.83
N THR A 4 10.46 11.51 22.58
CA THR A 4 9.02 11.82 22.52
C THR A 4 8.65 12.68 21.31
N SER A 5 9.50 13.65 20.94
CA SER A 5 9.25 14.55 19.80
C SER A 5 9.15 13.82 18.45
N SER A 6 9.92 12.74 18.25
CA SER A 6 9.84 11.92 17.02
C SER A 6 8.55 11.09 16.93
N GLN A 7 7.93 10.71 18.06
CA GLN A 7 6.65 10.00 18.06
C GLN A 7 5.48 10.93 17.72
N TYR A 8 5.50 12.19 18.18
CA TYR A 8 4.45 13.17 17.86
C TYR A 8 4.44 13.54 16.37
N HIS A 9 5.61 13.78 15.75
CA HIS A 9 5.68 13.99 14.29
C HIS A 9 5.24 12.78 13.46
N LYS A 10 5.35 11.55 13.99
CA LYS A 10 4.91 10.31 13.32
C LYS A 10 3.39 10.14 13.34
N LEU A 11 2.74 10.48 14.46
CA LEU A 11 1.28 10.49 14.55
C LEU A 11 0.68 11.63 13.72
N ASP A 12 1.35 12.78 13.64
CA ASP A 12 0.92 13.90 12.81
C ASP A 12 0.98 13.58 11.32
N LEU A 13 1.99 12.87 10.81
CA LEU A 13 2.04 12.50 9.39
C LEU A 13 0.88 11.57 9.02
N VAL A 14 0.62 10.58 9.87
CA VAL A 14 -0.50 9.65 9.74
C VAL A 14 -1.85 10.40 9.82
N SER A 15 -1.97 11.37 10.74
CA SER A 15 -3.13 12.27 10.89
C SER A 15 -3.35 13.24 9.72
N HIS A 16 -2.29 13.85 9.20
CA HIS A 16 -2.37 14.79 8.07
C HIS A 16 -2.69 14.06 6.76
N LEU A 17 -2.18 12.85 6.58
CA LEU A 17 -2.57 11.96 5.48
C LEU A 17 -3.99 11.42 5.65
N PHE A 18 -4.44 11.14 6.87
CA PHE A 18 -5.86 10.84 7.14
C PHE A 18 -6.77 11.97 6.68
N CYS A 19 -6.42 13.22 6.98
CA CYS A 19 -7.15 14.37 6.47
C CYS A 19 -7.13 14.42 4.94
N THR A 20 -5.99 14.18 4.30
CA THR A 20 -5.86 14.43 2.84
C THR A 20 -6.41 13.30 1.97
N VAL A 21 -6.40 12.04 2.43
CA VAL A 21 -6.91 10.87 1.67
C VAL A 21 -8.38 10.56 1.99
N TYR A 22 -8.86 10.93 3.18
CA TYR A 22 -10.22 10.62 3.65
C TYR A 22 -11.13 11.84 3.90
N LEU A 23 -10.63 13.09 3.96
CA LEU A 23 -11.48 14.30 4.03
C LEU A 23 -11.69 15.02 2.70
N ILE A 24 -11.20 14.50 1.56
CA ILE A 24 -11.69 15.02 0.28
C ILE A 24 -13.17 14.63 0.17
N PRO A 25 -14.09 15.59 0.09
CA PRO A 25 -15.52 15.35 0.11
C PRO A 25 -15.95 14.89 -1.28
N ILE A 26 -15.51 13.69 -1.66
CA ILE A 26 -16.11 12.96 -2.76
C ILE A 26 -16.99 11.92 -2.10
N SER A 27 -18.30 12.02 -2.35
CA SER A 27 -19.29 11.01 -1.99
C SER A 27 -19.00 9.73 -2.79
N PHE A 28 -17.96 9.01 -2.38
CA PHE A 28 -17.70 7.66 -2.85
C PHE A 28 -18.57 6.70 -2.06
N CYS A 29 -19.09 5.64 -2.71
CA CYS A 29 -19.55 4.44 -1.99
C CYS A 29 -18.32 3.77 -1.34
N THR A 30 -17.81 4.34 -0.25
CA THR A 30 -16.51 3.99 0.32
C THR A 30 -16.55 2.68 1.11
N MET A 31 -15.45 1.92 1.03
CA MET A 31 -15.10 0.99 2.12
C MET A 31 -14.93 1.76 3.43
N LYS A 32 -15.47 1.19 4.51
CA LYS A 32 -15.44 1.79 5.84
C LYS A 32 -14.04 1.64 6.43
N TRP A 33 -13.35 2.76 6.60
CA TRP A 33 -12.03 2.80 7.25
C TRP A 33 -12.07 2.17 8.65
N SER A 34 -11.09 1.32 8.97
CA SER A 34 -10.88 0.68 10.27
C SER A 34 -9.62 1.22 10.96
N PRO A 35 -9.74 2.19 11.89
CA PRO A 35 -8.60 2.67 12.67
C PRO A 35 -7.93 1.55 13.48
N GLN A 36 -8.71 0.56 13.94
CA GLN A 36 -8.22 -0.55 14.72
C GLN A 36 -7.31 -1.48 13.90
N ASP A 37 -7.73 -1.84 12.69
CA ASP A 37 -6.93 -2.73 11.83
C ASP A 37 -5.69 -2.00 11.30
N ALA A 38 -5.82 -0.71 10.98
CA ALA A 38 -4.68 0.14 10.64
C ALA A 38 -3.63 0.16 11.76
N MET A 39 -4.05 0.42 13.00
CA MET A 39 -3.15 0.48 14.15
C MET A 39 -2.49 -0.87 14.44
N LYS A 40 -3.25 -1.97 14.39
CA LYS A 40 -2.72 -3.33 14.60
C LYS A 40 -1.68 -3.70 13.54
N ALA A 41 -1.96 -3.43 12.27
CA ALA A 41 -1.03 -3.70 11.19
C ALA A 41 0.24 -2.84 11.31
N TYR A 42 0.10 -1.54 11.59
CA TYR A 42 1.23 -0.64 11.83
C TYR A 42 2.17 -1.17 12.90
N LEU A 43 1.62 -1.48 14.09
CA LEU A 43 2.41 -1.92 15.23
C LEU A 43 3.05 -3.29 14.98
N HIS A 44 2.33 -4.20 14.33
CA HIS A 44 2.85 -5.53 14.00
C HIS A 44 4.01 -5.43 12.98
N THR A 45 3.86 -4.64 11.91
CA THR A 45 4.95 -4.41 10.95
C THR A 45 6.16 -3.75 11.63
N LEU A 46 5.93 -2.77 12.52
CA LEU A 46 7.00 -2.12 13.28
C LEU A 46 7.74 -3.07 14.23
N GLN A 47 7.05 -4.09 14.75
CA GLN A 47 7.68 -5.13 15.57
C GLN A 47 8.56 -6.04 14.71
N LEU A 48 8.05 -6.49 13.55
CA LEU A 48 8.82 -7.35 12.64
C LEU A 48 10.03 -6.63 12.06
N SER A 49 9.93 -5.33 11.75
CA SER A 49 11.08 -4.56 11.26
C SER A 49 12.20 -4.50 12.31
N LYS A 50 11.87 -4.34 13.60
CA LYS A 50 12.87 -4.40 14.68
C LYS A 50 13.57 -5.76 14.79
N ILE A 51 12.85 -6.86 14.52
CA ILE A 51 13.42 -8.21 14.53
C ILE A 51 14.42 -8.36 13.37
N GLN A 52 14.07 -7.87 12.17
CA GLN A 52 14.94 -7.93 10.99
C GLN A 52 16.24 -7.13 11.16
N TYR A 53 16.19 -5.98 11.84
CA TYR A 53 17.37 -5.13 12.09
C TYR A 53 18.04 -5.43 13.45
N GLY A 54 17.65 -6.52 14.10
CA GLY A 54 17.99 -6.86 15.49
C GLY A 54 19.26 -7.68 15.72
N GLN A 55 20.22 -7.68 14.80
CA GLN A 55 21.64 -7.92 15.11
C GLN A 55 22.40 -6.59 14.99
N ASP A 56 22.84 -6.08 16.14
CA ASP A 56 23.73 -4.92 16.35
C ASP A 56 23.28 -3.53 15.88
N CYS A 57 22.41 -2.90 16.66
CA CYS A 57 22.29 -1.44 16.70
C CYS A 57 23.43 -0.79 17.54
N THR A 58 24.68 -1.08 17.16
CA THR A 58 25.87 -0.29 17.57
C THR A 58 26.83 -0.16 16.40
N LEU A 59 26.41 0.47 15.31
CA LEU A 59 27.36 1.13 14.41
C LEU A 59 26.66 2.23 13.63
N GLY A 60 27.10 3.47 13.84
CA GLY A 60 26.72 4.59 13.00
C GLY A 60 27.25 4.38 11.58
N THR A 61 26.36 4.53 10.60
CA THR A 61 26.47 4.52 9.11
C THR A 61 25.45 3.50 8.58
N THR A 62 24.57 3.75 7.61
CA THR A 62 24.47 4.74 6.54
C THR A 62 23.06 4.58 5.93
N LYS A 63 22.48 5.67 5.40
CA LYS A 63 21.26 5.69 4.58
C LYS A 63 20.02 5.05 5.22
N LEU A 64 19.21 5.91 5.84
CA LEU A 64 17.79 5.69 6.13
C LEU A 64 17.07 5.18 4.86
N ILE A 65 17.01 3.88 4.64
CA ILE A 65 15.82 3.29 4.02
C ILE A 65 14.73 3.58 5.04
N GLN A 66 14.00 4.68 4.87
CA GLN A 66 13.03 5.13 5.86
C GLN A 66 12.05 3.98 6.18
N PRO A 67 12.08 3.42 7.40
CA PRO A 67 11.05 2.51 7.93
C PRO A 67 9.79 3.33 8.26
N GLN A 68 9.37 4.18 7.33
CA GLN A 68 8.22 5.05 7.43
C GLN A 68 7.18 4.61 6.42
N CYS A 69 7.60 4.20 5.22
CA CYS A 69 6.68 3.82 4.17
C CYS A 69 6.06 2.44 4.41
N MET A 70 6.77 1.46 4.98
CA MET A 70 6.25 0.08 5.04
C MET A 70 5.17 -0.09 6.11
N GLU A 71 5.43 0.37 7.32
CA GLU A 71 4.44 0.40 8.41
C GLU A 71 3.23 1.27 8.03
N PHE A 72 3.47 2.36 7.30
CA PHE A 72 2.40 3.18 6.74
C PHE A 72 1.56 2.40 5.72
N LEU A 73 2.19 1.68 4.79
CA LEU A 73 1.49 0.92 3.76
C LEU A 73 0.70 -0.25 4.35
N SER A 74 1.24 -0.92 5.38
CA SER A 74 0.49 -1.96 6.10
C SER A 74 -0.73 -1.38 6.82
N ALA A 75 -0.56 -0.24 7.51
CA ALA A 75 -1.66 0.47 8.16
C ALA A 75 -2.73 0.92 7.16
N LEU A 76 -2.30 1.42 6.00
CA LEU A 76 -3.18 1.91 4.96
C LEU A 76 -3.99 0.77 4.32
N ALA A 77 -3.33 -0.33 3.95
CA ALA A 77 -3.98 -1.50 3.40
C ALA A 77 -4.95 -2.13 4.41
N ALA A 78 -4.52 -2.27 5.67
CA ALA A 78 -5.33 -2.89 6.70
C ALA A 78 -6.51 -2.02 7.13
N GLY A 79 -6.30 -0.71 7.26
CA GLY A 79 -7.38 0.22 7.57
C GLY A 79 -8.39 0.34 6.45
N ASN A 80 -7.98 0.14 5.18
CA ASN A 80 -8.90 0.01 4.05
C ASN A 80 -9.62 -1.35 4.02
N GLN A 81 -9.35 -2.25 4.97
CA GLN A 81 -9.86 -3.62 5.04
C GLN A 81 -9.66 -4.42 3.75
N ALA A 82 -8.54 -4.20 3.06
CA ALA A 82 -8.29 -4.78 1.76
C ALA A 82 -8.29 -6.31 1.81
N LYS A 83 -9.05 -6.95 0.91
CA LYS A 83 -9.20 -8.41 0.81
C LYS A 83 -8.33 -9.00 -0.28
N VAL A 84 -8.10 -8.25 -1.36
CA VAL A 84 -7.19 -8.63 -2.43
C VAL A 84 -6.09 -7.59 -2.55
N MET A 85 -4.87 -7.97 -2.17
CA MET A 85 -3.69 -7.11 -2.25
C MET A 85 -2.72 -7.64 -3.30
N VAL A 86 -2.07 -6.76 -4.06
CA VAL A 86 -1.11 -7.13 -5.11
C VAL A 86 0.16 -6.30 -4.98
N GLN A 87 1.31 -6.95 -5.12
CA GLN A 87 2.62 -6.29 -5.22
C GLN A 87 3.31 -6.71 -6.51
N VAL A 88 3.74 -5.71 -7.30
CA VAL A 88 4.58 -5.89 -8.49
C VAL A 88 5.83 -5.03 -8.34
N LEU A 89 6.98 -5.66 -8.09
CA LEU A 89 8.28 -5.00 -8.00
C LEU A 89 9.22 -5.47 -9.10
N SER A 90 10.31 -4.73 -9.33
CA SER A 90 11.34 -5.11 -10.30
C SER A 90 12.50 -5.85 -9.63
N ASN A 91 12.70 -7.12 -9.96
CA ASN A 91 13.88 -7.92 -9.58
C ASN A 91 14.09 -8.07 -8.06
N GLU A 92 13.01 -8.24 -7.28
CA GLU A 92 13.06 -8.34 -5.83
C GLU A 92 12.43 -9.66 -5.35
N GLY A 93 13.02 -10.28 -4.34
CA GLY A 93 12.42 -11.38 -3.57
C GLY A 93 11.56 -10.86 -2.42
N VAL A 94 11.48 -11.65 -1.34
CA VAL A 94 10.83 -11.19 -0.09
C VAL A 94 11.60 -10.02 0.49
N ASN A 95 10.91 -8.88 0.67
CA ASN A 95 11.49 -7.66 1.22
C ASN A 95 10.57 -7.05 2.29
N PRO A 96 10.97 -5.96 2.97
CA PRO A 96 10.14 -5.36 4.02
C PRO A 96 8.74 -4.92 3.57
N LEU A 97 8.54 -4.57 2.28
CA LEU A 97 7.22 -4.28 1.74
C LEU A 97 6.36 -5.54 1.67
N THR A 98 6.92 -6.64 1.17
CA THR A 98 6.26 -7.95 1.11
C THR A 98 5.75 -8.35 2.50
N ILE A 99 6.58 -8.20 3.54
CA ILE A 99 6.22 -8.50 4.92
C ILE A 99 5.12 -7.55 5.42
N ALA A 100 5.22 -6.25 5.13
CA ALA A 100 4.23 -5.27 5.54
C ALA A 100 2.84 -5.54 4.95
N LEU A 101 2.76 -5.90 3.67
CA LEU A 101 1.49 -6.25 3.02
C LEU A 101 0.95 -7.60 3.49
N ALA A 102 1.81 -8.59 3.73
CA ALA A 102 1.41 -9.86 4.33
C ALA A 102 0.82 -9.66 5.73
N VAL A 103 1.43 -8.80 6.56
CA VAL A 103 0.89 -8.41 7.87
C VAL A 103 -0.50 -7.78 7.73
N ALA A 104 -0.70 -6.87 6.77
CA ALA A 104 -2.00 -6.26 6.52
C ALA A 104 -3.05 -7.30 6.11
N ALA A 105 -2.68 -8.22 5.21
CA ALA A 105 -3.55 -9.30 4.76
C ALA A 105 -3.98 -10.21 5.92
N LYS A 106 -3.04 -10.58 6.79
CA LYS A 106 -3.31 -11.36 8.01
C LYS A 106 -4.31 -10.66 8.93
N HIS A 107 -4.14 -9.36 9.20
CA HIS A 107 -5.07 -8.61 10.05
C HIS A 107 -6.46 -8.43 9.42
N CYS A 108 -6.55 -8.42 8.10
CA CYS A 108 -7.81 -8.26 7.39
C CYS A 108 -8.49 -9.59 7.05
N GLY A 109 -7.85 -10.74 7.25
CA GLY A 109 -8.30 -12.00 6.66
C GLY A 109 -8.43 -11.89 5.14
N GLY A 110 -7.49 -11.18 4.51
CA GLY A 110 -7.36 -11.04 3.07
C GLY A 110 -6.30 -11.98 2.50
N ARG A 111 -6.14 -11.96 1.18
CA ARG A 111 -5.06 -12.63 0.47
C ARG A 111 -4.15 -11.61 -0.19
N PHE A 112 -2.86 -11.91 -0.21
CA PHE A 112 -1.83 -11.06 -0.79
C PHE A 112 -1.10 -11.80 -1.91
N ILE A 113 -1.11 -11.24 -3.12
CA ILE A 113 -0.44 -11.78 -4.29
C ILE A 113 0.87 -11.04 -4.49
N CYS A 114 1.98 -11.78 -4.48
CA CYS A 114 3.31 -11.23 -4.68
C CYS A 114 3.93 -11.78 -5.97
N PHE A 115 4.18 -10.90 -6.93
CA PHE A 115 4.90 -11.26 -8.15
C PHE A 115 6.40 -11.34 -7.85
N LEU A 116 6.99 -12.52 -8.07
CA LEU A 116 8.42 -12.74 -7.90
C LEU A 116 9.14 -12.69 -9.25
N ASP A 117 10.42 -12.30 -9.19
CA ASP A 117 11.33 -12.49 -10.30
C ASP A 117 11.54 -14.00 -10.56
N GLN A 118 11.69 -14.39 -11.84
CA GLN A 118 11.87 -15.80 -12.24
C GLN A 118 13.08 -16.49 -11.61
N GLN A 119 14.07 -15.72 -11.15
CA GLN A 119 15.25 -16.25 -10.47
C GLN A 119 15.01 -16.57 -8.99
N GLN A 120 13.91 -16.10 -8.40
CA GLN A 120 13.58 -16.37 -7.00
C GLN A 120 12.89 -17.71 -6.89
N ASP A 121 13.25 -18.47 -5.85
CA ASP A 121 12.61 -19.73 -5.54
C ASP A 121 11.40 -19.50 -4.61
N ILE A 122 10.25 -20.10 -4.95
CA ILE A 122 9.00 -19.93 -4.19
C ILE A 122 9.11 -20.61 -2.83
N GLU A 123 9.75 -21.77 -2.73
CA GLU A 123 9.88 -22.50 -1.47
C GLU A 123 10.76 -21.70 -0.49
N ASP A 124 11.88 -21.15 -0.98
CA ASP A 124 12.74 -20.26 -0.18
C ASP A 124 12.01 -18.99 0.27
N CYS A 125 11.23 -18.36 -0.62
CA CYS A 125 10.44 -17.18 -0.27
C CYS A 125 9.34 -17.52 0.75
N THR A 126 8.72 -18.69 0.64
CA THR A 126 7.70 -19.16 1.58
C THR A 126 8.32 -19.44 2.94
N ALA A 127 9.46 -20.13 2.99
CA ALA A 127 10.19 -20.39 4.22
C ALA A 127 10.61 -19.11 4.96
N GLN A 128 10.99 -18.06 4.22
CA GLN A 128 11.27 -16.74 4.81
C GLN A 128 10.03 -16.13 5.49
N LEU A 129 8.84 -16.32 4.93
CA LEU A 129 7.60 -15.82 5.52
C LEU A 129 7.10 -16.67 6.70
N SER A 130 7.38 -17.97 6.70
CA SER A 130 7.09 -18.87 7.83
C SER A 130 7.77 -18.45 9.13
N CYS A 131 8.93 -17.79 9.06
CA CYS A 131 9.58 -17.19 10.24
C CYS A 131 8.73 -16.14 10.96
N TYR A 132 7.66 -15.65 10.31
CA TYR A 132 6.76 -14.60 10.81
C TYR A 132 5.30 -15.06 10.88
N ASP A 133 5.00 -16.34 10.63
CA ASP A 133 3.66 -16.89 10.47
C ASP A 133 2.83 -16.13 9.41
N LEU A 134 3.43 -15.83 8.25
CA LEU A 134 2.83 -15.04 7.17
C LEU A 134 2.64 -15.82 5.86
N GLU A 135 3.11 -17.06 5.78
CA GLU A 135 3.05 -17.90 4.57
C GLU A 135 1.60 -18.13 4.09
N ASP A 136 0.66 -18.33 5.00
CA ASP A 136 -0.72 -18.72 4.66
C ASP A 136 -1.52 -17.61 3.96
N VAL A 137 -1.05 -16.36 4.04
CA VAL A 137 -1.74 -15.20 3.46
C VAL A 137 -1.11 -14.74 2.15
N VAL A 138 0.03 -15.32 1.74
CA VAL A 138 0.78 -14.90 0.55
C VAL A 138 0.71 -15.95 -0.55
N GLU A 139 0.32 -15.51 -1.73
CA GLU A 139 0.31 -16.28 -2.97
C GLU A 139 1.42 -15.75 -3.89
N PHE A 140 2.51 -16.49 -4.02
CA PHE A 140 3.60 -16.13 -4.92
C PHE A 140 3.26 -16.52 -6.36
N MET A 141 3.47 -15.60 -7.29
CA MET A 141 3.25 -15.82 -8.72
C MET A 141 4.52 -15.57 -9.52
N HIS A 142 4.88 -16.55 -10.34
CA HIS A 142 5.85 -16.38 -11.42
C HIS A 142 5.13 -16.03 -12.73
N GLY A 143 5.86 -15.38 -13.63
CA GLY A 143 5.39 -15.05 -14.97
C GLY A 143 5.43 -13.55 -15.21
N ASN A 144 4.97 -13.13 -16.40
CA ASN A 144 4.83 -11.73 -16.70
C ASN A 144 3.66 -11.13 -15.89
N PRO A 145 3.88 -10.14 -15.02
CA PRO A 145 2.79 -9.51 -14.26
C PRO A 145 1.66 -9.01 -15.16
N CYS A 146 1.96 -8.53 -16.38
CA CYS A 146 0.95 -8.04 -17.31
C CYS A 146 0.02 -9.13 -17.87
N GLU A 147 0.44 -10.39 -17.85
CA GLU A 147 -0.37 -11.51 -18.36
C GLU A 147 -1.24 -12.10 -17.24
N VAL A 148 -0.66 -12.21 -16.05
CA VAL A 148 -1.31 -12.85 -14.90
C VAL A 148 -2.31 -11.90 -14.22
N ILE A 149 -1.98 -10.60 -14.10
CA ILE A 149 -2.83 -9.64 -13.37
C ILE A 149 -4.24 -9.49 -13.98
N ILE A 150 -4.42 -9.83 -15.26
CA ILE A 150 -5.71 -9.77 -15.96
C ILE A 150 -6.72 -10.75 -15.34
N GLN A 151 -6.24 -11.84 -14.75
CA GLN A 151 -7.04 -12.87 -14.09
C GLN A 151 -7.46 -12.45 -12.68
N LEU A 152 -6.76 -11.49 -12.07
CA LEU A 152 -7.09 -10.93 -10.76
C LEU A 152 -8.20 -9.88 -10.94
N LYS A 153 -9.20 -9.93 -10.05
CA LYS A 153 -10.40 -9.09 -10.10
C LYS A 153 -10.63 -8.39 -8.78
N ASN A 154 -11.17 -7.18 -8.85
CA ASN A 154 -11.52 -6.38 -7.67
C ASN A 154 -10.34 -6.21 -6.69
N ILE A 155 -9.18 -5.81 -7.20
CA ILE A 155 -8.00 -5.57 -6.37
C ILE A 155 -8.26 -4.37 -5.45
N ASP A 156 -8.19 -4.58 -4.15
CA ASP A 156 -8.45 -3.56 -3.13
C ASP A 156 -7.22 -2.71 -2.83
N PHE A 157 -6.04 -3.31 -2.94
CA PHE A 157 -4.77 -2.64 -2.69
C PHE A 157 -3.70 -3.10 -3.68
N ALA A 158 -3.04 -2.17 -4.38
CA ALA A 158 -1.98 -2.50 -5.32
C ALA A 158 -0.73 -1.67 -5.03
N VAL A 159 0.44 -2.29 -5.02
CA VAL A 159 1.73 -1.58 -5.02
C VAL A 159 2.49 -1.93 -6.29
N ILE A 160 2.84 -0.93 -7.09
CA ILE A 160 3.49 -1.08 -8.38
C ILE A 160 4.78 -0.25 -8.39
N ASP A 161 5.91 -0.90 -8.70
CA ASP A 161 7.18 -0.23 -8.86
C ASP A 161 7.36 0.31 -10.28
N CYS A 162 7.63 1.61 -10.45
CA CYS A 162 7.94 2.20 -11.74
C CYS A 162 9.25 1.70 -12.37
N LYS A 163 10.12 1.03 -11.60
CA LYS A 163 11.28 0.32 -12.18
C LYS A 163 10.85 -0.87 -13.02
N PHE A 164 9.66 -1.42 -12.79
CA PHE A 164 9.10 -2.46 -13.65
C PHE A 164 8.86 -1.89 -15.05
N LYS A 165 9.48 -2.52 -16.06
CA LYS A 165 9.55 -2.00 -17.43
C LYS A 165 8.17 -1.69 -18.03
N ASP A 166 7.18 -2.53 -17.76
CA ASP A 166 5.83 -2.44 -18.34
C ASP A 166 4.79 -1.86 -17.37
N HIS A 167 5.20 -1.03 -16.39
CA HIS A 167 4.29 -0.47 -15.38
C HIS A 167 3.12 0.33 -15.98
N LEU A 168 3.33 1.09 -17.07
CA LEU A 168 2.25 1.82 -17.74
C LEU A 168 1.18 0.87 -18.31
N ARG A 169 1.60 -0.29 -18.83
CA ARG A 169 0.66 -1.32 -19.29
C ARG A 169 -0.12 -1.90 -18.11
N LEU A 170 0.54 -2.14 -16.98
CA LEU A 170 -0.14 -2.56 -15.75
C LEU A 170 -1.21 -1.56 -15.32
N PHE A 171 -0.92 -0.25 -15.36
CA PHE A 171 -1.88 0.79 -14.98
C PHE A 171 -3.17 0.72 -15.81
N GLN A 172 -3.07 0.34 -17.09
CA GLN A 172 -4.21 0.23 -17.99
C GLN A 172 -5.07 -1.01 -17.71
N ILE A 173 -4.42 -2.16 -17.50
CA ILE A 173 -5.08 -3.48 -17.47
C ILE A 173 -5.48 -3.96 -16.07
N ILE A 174 -4.94 -3.35 -15.01
CA ILE A 174 -5.25 -3.75 -13.63
C ILE A 174 -6.75 -3.52 -13.33
N ASP A 175 -7.37 -4.55 -12.73
CA ASP A 175 -8.77 -4.57 -12.37
C ASP A 175 -8.93 -4.27 -10.87
N VAL A 176 -9.04 -2.98 -10.57
CA VAL A 176 -9.12 -2.43 -9.22
C VAL A 176 -10.57 -2.34 -8.74
N ASN A 177 -10.80 -2.55 -7.44
CA ASN A 177 -12.13 -2.46 -6.85
C ASN A 177 -12.66 -1.02 -6.92
N PRO A 178 -13.73 -0.77 -7.71
CA PRO A 178 -14.26 0.58 -7.89
C PRO A 178 -14.94 1.14 -6.64
N ARG A 179 -15.09 0.36 -5.55
CA ARG A 179 -15.74 0.76 -4.29
C ARG A 179 -14.78 1.30 -3.23
N GLY A 180 -13.54 1.65 -3.60
CA GLY A 180 -12.58 2.22 -2.65
C GLY A 180 -11.23 1.54 -2.63
N SER A 181 -10.71 1.08 -3.78
CA SER A 181 -9.35 0.55 -3.82
C SER A 181 -8.30 1.66 -3.68
N ILE A 182 -7.08 1.26 -3.29
CA ILE A 182 -5.92 2.13 -3.24
C ILE A 182 -4.80 1.53 -4.09
N ALA A 183 -4.26 2.32 -5.01
CA ALA A 183 -3.05 1.98 -5.75
C ALA A 183 -1.89 2.86 -5.26
N VAL A 184 -0.73 2.26 -5.08
CA VAL A 184 0.50 2.93 -4.65
C VAL A 184 1.55 2.68 -5.71
N VAL A 185 2.10 3.76 -6.25
CA VAL A 185 3.19 3.71 -7.21
C VAL A 185 4.47 4.15 -6.51
N THR A 186 5.53 3.36 -6.60
CA THR A 186 6.83 3.65 -5.98
C THR A 186 7.90 3.88 -7.04
N ASN A 187 9.03 4.49 -6.63
CA ASN A 187 10.14 4.88 -7.50
C ASN A 187 9.69 5.72 -8.71
N LEU A 188 8.67 6.54 -8.52
CA LEU A 188 8.17 7.45 -9.55
C LEU A 188 9.21 8.57 -9.75
N VAL A 189 10.12 8.39 -10.70
CA VAL A 189 11.00 9.46 -11.13
C VAL A 189 10.19 10.38 -12.02
N ARG A 190 9.86 11.60 -11.54
CA ARG A 190 9.29 12.68 -12.36
C ARG A 190 10.31 13.21 -13.39
N LYS A 191 10.87 12.33 -14.22
CA LYS A 191 11.48 12.72 -15.50
C LYS A 191 10.32 12.94 -16.46
N GLY A 192 10.33 14.07 -17.17
CA GLY A 192 9.18 14.64 -17.88
C GLY A 192 8.27 13.64 -18.62
N ASN A 193 6.97 13.96 -18.62
CA ASN A 193 5.87 13.28 -19.33
C ASN A 193 5.53 11.83 -18.95
N GLY A 194 6.05 11.29 -17.83
CA GLY A 194 5.50 10.04 -17.28
C GLY A 194 4.11 10.26 -16.68
N ALA A 195 3.07 9.60 -17.21
CA ALA A 195 1.72 9.67 -16.68
C ALA A 195 1.62 8.94 -15.33
N GLY A 196 1.05 9.62 -14.32
CA GLY A 196 0.77 9.02 -13.02
C GLY A 196 -0.32 7.95 -13.12
N PHE A 197 -0.43 7.07 -12.13
CA PHE A 197 -1.47 6.03 -12.17
C PHE A 197 -2.88 6.64 -12.16
N GLY A 198 -3.07 7.69 -11.36
CA GLY A 198 -4.33 8.44 -11.34
C GLY A 198 -4.68 9.08 -12.69
N GLU A 199 -3.70 9.50 -13.47
CA GLU A 199 -3.93 10.09 -14.81
C GLU A 199 -4.47 9.03 -15.78
N VAL A 200 -3.85 7.84 -15.80
CA VAL A 200 -4.28 6.71 -16.65
C VAL A 200 -5.68 6.20 -16.25
N VAL A 201 -5.99 6.15 -14.95
CA VAL A 201 -7.28 5.61 -14.48
C VAL A 201 -8.43 6.61 -14.64
N ARG A 202 -8.17 7.92 -14.57
CA ARG A 202 -9.21 8.97 -14.77
C ARG A 202 -9.89 8.92 -16.13
N GLU A 203 -9.25 8.33 -17.13
CA GLU A 203 -9.84 8.16 -18.47
C GLU A 203 -11.01 7.17 -18.48
N LYS A 204 -11.18 6.36 -17.42
CA LYS A 204 -12.29 5.39 -17.29
C LYS A 204 -13.57 6.08 -16.78
N ARG A 205 -14.67 5.97 -17.53
CA ARG A 205 -15.97 6.58 -17.17
C ARG A 205 -16.52 6.04 -15.84
N GLY A 206 -17.01 6.94 -14.98
CA GLY A 206 -17.68 6.59 -13.72
C GLY A 206 -16.76 6.32 -12.53
N ILE A 207 -15.45 6.48 -12.72
CA ILE A 207 -14.44 6.36 -11.68
C ILE A 207 -13.90 7.76 -11.37
N GLU A 208 -13.87 8.14 -10.10
CA GLU A 208 -13.04 9.27 -9.66
C GLU A 208 -11.85 8.75 -8.85
N CYS A 209 -10.77 9.52 -8.89
CA CYS A 209 -9.60 9.21 -8.10
C CYS A 209 -9.04 10.45 -7.40
N VAL A 210 -8.36 10.21 -6.28
CA VAL A 210 -7.59 11.19 -5.53
C VAL A 210 -6.17 10.71 -5.48
N THR A 211 -5.25 11.55 -5.93
CA THR A 211 -3.82 11.22 -6.00
C THR A 211 -3.04 12.12 -5.06
N LEU A 212 -2.18 11.51 -4.23
CA LEU A 212 -1.34 12.19 -3.26
C LEU A 212 0.11 11.72 -3.40
N SER A 213 1.03 12.65 -3.63
CA SER A 213 2.45 12.36 -3.63
C SER A 213 2.99 12.35 -2.18
N ILE A 214 3.75 11.31 -1.84
CA ILE A 214 4.37 11.13 -0.52
C ILE A 214 5.89 11.07 -0.72
N GLY A 215 6.60 12.06 -0.20
CA GLY A 215 8.05 12.19 -0.41
C GLY A 215 8.43 12.37 -1.89
N GLU A 216 9.65 11.99 -2.25
CA GLU A 216 10.24 12.24 -3.59
C GLU A 216 10.09 11.06 -4.57
N GLY A 217 9.17 10.12 -4.34
CA GLY A 217 9.07 8.96 -5.23
C GLY A 217 7.90 8.01 -5.01
N MET A 218 6.91 8.37 -4.19
CA MET A 218 5.71 7.57 -3.99
C MET A 218 4.46 8.38 -4.33
N GLU A 219 3.53 7.74 -5.03
CA GLU A 219 2.22 8.29 -5.37
C GLU A 219 1.14 7.33 -4.89
N LEU A 220 0.18 7.83 -4.10
CA LEU A 220 -0.97 7.09 -3.64
C LEU A 220 -2.19 7.58 -4.41
N THR A 221 -2.87 6.68 -5.12
CA THR A 221 -4.12 6.95 -5.81
C THR A 221 -5.24 6.15 -5.18
N ARG A 222 -6.20 6.84 -4.56
CA ARG A 222 -7.46 6.26 -4.13
C ARG A 222 -8.46 6.30 -5.28
N ILE A 223 -9.20 5.23 -5.48
CA ILE A 223 -10.17 5.06 -6.56
C ILE A 223 -11.55 4.79 -5.95
N GLY A 224 -12.60 5.41 -6.51
CA GLY A 224 -13.96 5.13 -6.11
C GLY A 224 -14.99 5.49 -7.19
N VAL A 225 -16.22 5.01 -6.99
CA VAL A 225 -17.40 5.42 -7.77
C VAL A 225 -18.17 6.48 -7.02
N THR A 226 -18.58 7.54 -7.72
CA THR A 226 -19.49 8.54 -7.16
C THR A 226 -20.84 7.91 -6.85
N CYS A 227 -21.33 8.11 -5.63
CA CYS A 227 -22.71 7.84 -5.30
C CYS A 227 -23.55 9.10 -5.52
N ASN A 228 -24.72 8.95 -6.15
CA ASN A 228 -25.70 10.02 -6.36
C ASN A 228 -26.42 10.42 -5.04
N HIS A 229 -25.72 10.44 -3.90
CA HIS A 229 -26.31 10.85 -2.63
C HIS A 229 -25.98 12.31 -2.33
N GLU A 230 -27.05 13.09 -2.16
CA GLU A 230 -27.06 14.50 -1.76
C GLU A 230 -26.00 14.80 -0.69
N ASN A 231 -25.22 15.86 -0.93
CA ASN A 231 -24.16 16.39 -0.08
C ASN A 231 -24.61 16.55 1.40
N LYS A 232 -24.47 15.50 2.21
CA LYS A 232 -24.49 15.63 3.65
C LYS A 232 -23.06 15.92 4.10
N ARG A 233 -22.75 17.21 4.23
CA ARG A 233 -21.56 17.68 4.97
C ARG A 233 -21.62 17.11 6.38
N PHE A 234 -20.65 16.26 6.71
CA PHE A 234 -20.39 15.91 8.09
C PHE A 234 -19.67 17.08 8.75
N TYR A 235 -20.37 17.83 9.60
CA TYR A 235 -19.76 18.73 10.55
C TYR A 235 -19.21 17.87 11.68
N VAL A 236 -17.88 17.85 11.85
CA VAL A 236 -17.27 17.33 13.08
C VAL A 236 -17.48 18.40 14.14
N THR A 237 -18.47 18.23 15.00
CA THR A 237 -18.57 19.00 16.23
C THR A 237 -17.65 18.33 17.26
N SER A 238 -16.54 18.98 17.57
CA SER A 238 -15.79 18.69 18.79
C SER A 238 -16.63 19.20 19.96
N GLU A 239 -17.22 18.30 20.74
CA GLU A 239 -17.70 18.66 22.08
C GLU A 239 -16.47 18.81 22.99
N ASN A 240 -16.39 19.97 23.64
CA ASN A 240 -15.36 20.36 24.61
C ASN A 240 -15.45 19.56 25.91
#